data_AF-A0A0S6XKY5-F1
#
_entry.id   AF-A0A0S6XKY5-F1
#
_cell.length_a   1.000
_cell.length_b   1.000
_cell.length_c   1.000
_cell.angle_alpha   90.00
_cell.angle_beta   90.00
_cell.angle_gamma   90.00
#
_symmetry.space_group_name_H-M   'P 1'
#
loop_
_entity.id
_entity.type
_entity.pdbx_description
1 polymer ?
#
loop_
_entity_poly.entity_id
_entity_poly.type
_entity_poly.pdbx_seq_one_letter_code
_entity_poly.pdbx_strand_id
1 'polypeptide(L)'
;MPDECRGDERAFCSLWRSVGFAVNFAVVLELATLVGFVVCLTGGRDKREQGWKVVAPLCALCAACEVVGMAVVAFVNDHDAKFAVGWQLGTSTALCTVSWIVLALDAVGLVAAAYLLPPEDDYEPIP
;
A
#
# COMPACT_ATOMS: atom_id res chain seq x y z
N MET A 1 -26.54 4.30 -3.07
CA MET A 1 -26.70 5.53 -3.88
C MET A 1 -26.47 5.23 -5.38
N PRO A 2 -27.43 4.61 -6.10
CA PRO A 2 -27.37 4.51 -7.57
C PRO A 2 -27.98 5.74 -8.27
N ASP A 3 -28.80 6.53 -7.56
CA ASP A 3 -29.69 7.53 -8.18
C ASP A 3 -29.03 8.91 -8.41
N GLU A 4 -27.79 9.12 -7.94
CA GLU A 4 -27.04 10.39 -8.05
C GLU A 4 -25.97 10.40 -9.16
N CYS A 5 -25.97 9.44 -10.09
CA CYS A 5 -24.99 9.41 -11.20
C CYS A 5 -25.58 9.97 -12.52
N ARG A 6 -26.24 11.14 -12.48
CA ARG A 6 -26.75 11.85 -13.69
C ARG A 6 -26.06 13.21 -13.87
N GLY A 7 -25.37 13.41 -15.00
CA GLY A 7 -24.76 14.70 -15.36
C GLY A 7 -23.30 14.84 -14.95
N ASP A 8 -22.93 15.99 -14.38
CA ASP A 8 -21.56 16.36 -13.96
C ASP A 8 -20.99 15.42 -12.86
N GLU A 9 -21.90 14.76 -12.12
CA GLU A 9 -21.60 13.79 -11.05
C GLU A 9 -21.04 12.44 -11.55
N ARG A 10 -20.97 12.24 -12.89
CA ARG A 10 -20.36 11.03 -13.49
C ARG A 10 -18.87 10.93 -13.22
N ALA A 11 -18.15 12.06 -13.21
CA ALA A 11 -16.72 12.09 -12.91
C ALA A 11 -16.45 11.68 -11.46
N PHE A 12 -17.26 12.16 -10.52
CA PHE A 12 -17.25 11.73 -9.13
C PHE A 12 -17.55 10.22 -9.02
N CYS A 13 -18.60 9.73 -9.69
CA CYS A 13 -19.01 8.32 -9.66
C CYS A 13 -17.92 7.39 -10.22
N SER A 14 -17.16 7.82 -11.25
CA SER A 14 -16.04 7.05 -11.80
C SER A 14 -14.78 7.12 -10.93
N LEU A 15 -14.44 8.28 -10.38
CA LEU A 15 -13.34 8.48 -9.41
C LEU A 15 -13.57 7.66 -8.13
N TRP A 16 -14.78 7.71 -7.58
CA TRP A 16 -15.11 6.97 -6.36
C TRP A 16 -15.06 5.45 -6.58
N ARG A 17 -15.50 4.99 -7.75
CA ARG A 17 -15.41 3.57 -8.12
C ARG A 17 -13.96 3.12 -8.31
N SER A 18 -13.10 3.95 -8.91
CA SER A 18 -11.69 3.62 -9.07
C SER A 18 -10.95 3.61 -7.74
N VAL A 19 -11.27 4.52 -6.82
CA VAL A 19 -10.78 4.48 -5.43
C VAL A 19 -11.20 3.19 -4.74
N GLY A 20 -12.48 2.82 -4.83
CA GLY A 20 -12.96 1.56 -4.28
C GLY A 20 -12.15 0.37 -4.80
N PHE A 21 -11.88 0.32 -6.10
CA PHE A 21 -11.02 -0.71 -6.68
C PHE A 21 -9.58 -0.66 -6.17
N ALA A 22 -8.97 0.52 -6.13
CA ALA A 22 -7.59 0.71 -5.68
C ALA A 22 -7.40 0.30 -4.21
N VAL A 23 -8.33 0.66 -3.33
CA VAL A 23 -8.28 0.32 -1.90
C VAL A 23 -8.51 -1.18 -1.68
N ASN A 24 -9.46 -1.80 -2.39
CA ASN A 24 -9.65 -3.25 -2.30
C ASN A 24 -8.43 -4.02 -2.84
N PHE A 25 -7.83 -3.52 -3.91
CA PHE A 25 -6.61 -4.09 -4.46
C PHE A 25 -5.42 -3.93 -3.48
N ALA A 26 -5.30 -2.79 -2.81
CA ALA A 26 -4.32 -2.57 -1.76
C ALA A 26 -4.44 -3.60 -0.64
N VAL A 27 -5.65 -3.87 -0.13
CA VAL A 27 -5.87 -4.89 0.92
C VAL A 27 -5.39 -6.28 0.50
N VAL A 28 -5.62 -6.67 -0.77
CA VAL A 28 -5.13 -7.96 -1.29
C VAL A 28 -3.60 -7.97 -1.36
N LEU A 29 -2.98 -6.87 -1.80
CA LEU A 29 -1.53 -6.74 -1.81
C LEU A 29 -0.95 -6.76 -0.41
N GLU A 30 -1.59 -6.10 0.55
CA GLU A 30 -1.18 -6.06 1.95
C GLU A 30 -1.15 -7.48 2.55
N LEU A 31 -2.20 -8.27 2.33
CA LEU A 31 -2.21 -9.68 2.73
C LEU A 31 -1.09 -10.49 2.06
N ALA A 32 -0.81 -10.24 0.77
CA ALA A 32 0.29 -10.89 0.07
C ALA A 32 1.66 -10.46 0.62
N THR A 33 1.84 -9.18 0.98
CA THR A 33 3.07 -8.68 1.61
C THR A 33 3.27 -9.30 2.99
N LEU A 34 2.21 -9.45 3.79
CA LEU A 34 2.26 -10.07 5.11
C LEU A 34 2.69 -11.53 5.01
N VAL A 35 2.12 -12.29 4.07
CA VAL A 35 2.56 -13.67 3.79
C VAL A 35 4.02 -13.69 3.31
N GLY A 36 4.41 -12.76 2.44
CA GLY A 36 5.78 -12.61 1.97
C GLY A 36 6.77 -12.36 3.12
N PHE A 37 6.42 -11.49 4.06
CA PHE A 37 7.19 -11.23 5.27
C PHE A 37 7.30 -12.47 6.16
N VAL A 38 6.20 -13.17 6.41
CA VAL A 38 6.22 -14.43 7.19
C VAL A 38 7.16 -15.43 6.53
N VAL A 39 7.06 -15.64 5.22
CA VAL A 39 7.92 -16.58 4.48
C VAL A 39 9.39 -16.15 4.50
N CYS A 40 9.69 -14.84 4.44
CA CYS A 40 11.06 -14.35 4.58
C CYS A 40 11.61 -14.53 6.01
N LEU A 41 10.76 -14.37 7.02
CA LEU A 41 11.16 -14.52 8.43
C LEU A 41 11.33 -15.98 8.84
N THR A 42 10.43 -16.86 8.41
CA THR A 42 10.46 -18.31 8.72
C THR A 42 11.27 -19.12 7.71
N GLY A 43 11.57 -18.54 6.55
CA GLY A 43 12.35 -19.18 5.50
C GLY A 43 13.83 -19.25 5.85
N GLY A 44 14.50 -20.28 5.32
CA GLY A 44 15.95 -20.35 5.35
C GLY A 44 16.60 -19.19 4.60
N ARG A 45 17.93 -19.11 4.70
CA ARG A 45 18.75 -18.02 4.15
C ARG A 45 18.44 -17.66 2.70
N ASP A 46 18.30 -18.63 1.80
CA ASP A 46 17.98 -18.39 0.38
C ASP A 46 16.70 -17.57 0.18
N LYS A 47 15.68 -17.81 1.02
CA LYS A 47 14.41 -17.09 0.95
C LYS A 47 14.52 -15.66 1.48
N ARG A 48 15.51 -15.36 2.34
CA ARG A 48 15.81 -13.99 2.79
C ARG A 48 16.60 -13.21 1.75
N GLU A 49 17.64 -13.82 1.16
CA GLU A 49 18.47 -13.20 0.12
C GLU A 49 17.71 -12.91 -1.18
N GLN A 50 16.72 -13.73 -1.52
CA GLN A 50 15.85 -13.47 -2.67
C GLN A 50 14.54 -12.76 -2.30
N GLY A 51 14.06 -12.94 -1.06
CA GLY A 51 12.77 -12.44 -0.61
C GLY A 51 12.64 -10.93 -0.66
N TRP A 52 13.70 -10.18 -0.31
CA TRP A 52 13.65 -8.71 -0.34
C TRP A 52 13.36 -8.15 -1.74
N LYS A 53 13.82 -8.83 -2.81
CA LYS A 53 13.57 -8.43 -4.21
C LYS A 53 12.10 -8.56 -4.61
N VAL A 54 11.35 -9.38 -3.91
CA VAL A 54 9.91 -9.58 -4.12
C VAL A 54 9.11 -8.73 -3.15
N VAL A 55 9.45 -8.74 -1.86
CA VAL A 55 8.71 -8.05 -0.80
C VAL A 55 8.84 -6.53 -0.90
N ALA A 56 10.02 -5.99 -1.23
CA ALA A 56 10.22 -4.54 -1.34
C ALA A 56 9.34 -3.87 -2.43
N PRO A 57 9.31 -4.34 -3.69
CA PRO A 57 8.42 -3.76 -4.70
C PRO A 57 6.93 -4.00 -4.39
N LEU A 58 6.59 -5.12 -3.73
CA LEU A 58 5.23 -5.40 -3.28
C LEU A 58 4.76 -4.39 -2.22
N CYS A 59 5.61 -4.05 -1.24
CA CYS A 59 5.34 -3.02 -0.24
C CYS A 59 5.19 -1.64 -0.90
N ALA A 60 6.07 -1.31 -1.85
CA ALA A 60 6.01 -0.05 -2.59
C ALA A 60 4.72 0.09 -3.42
N LEU A 61 4.29 -1.00 -4.08
CA LEU A 61 3.04 -1.02 -4.83
C LEU A 61 1.82 -0.87 -3.91
N CYS A 62 1.81 -1.55 -2.76
CA CYS A 62 0.75 -1.42 -1.77
C CYS A 62 0.62 0.02 -1.26
N ALA A 63 1.75 0.62 -0.85
CA ALA A 63 1.80 2.02 -0.42
C ALA A 63 1.33 2.98 -1.52
N ALA A 64 1.70 2.75 -2.77
CA ALA A 64 1.24 3.56 -3.90
C ALA A 64 -0.29 3.48 -4.08
N CYS A 65 -0.88 2.29 -4.00
CA CYS A 65 -2.34 2.12 -4.11
C CYS A 65 -3.09 2.82 -2.97
N GLU A 66 -2.57 2.75 -1.74
CA GLU A 66 -3.14 3.46 -0.59
C GLU A 66 -3.05 4.98 -0.74
N VAL A 67 -1.88 5.49 -1.14
CA VAL A 67 -1.67 6.93 -1.37
C VAL A 67 -2.58 7.45 -2.47
N VAL A 68 -2.76 6.70 -3.56
CA VAL A 68 -3.69 7.09 -4.65
C VAL A 68 -5.12 7.11 -4.14
N GLY A 69 -5.56 6.09 -3.40
CA GLY A 69 -6.91 6.06 -2.81
C GLY A 69 -7.16 7.26 -1.89
N MET A 70 -6.18 7.56 -1.03
CA MET A 70 -6.20 8.69 -0.10
C MET A 70 -6.20 10.05 -0.80
N ALA A 71 -5.36 10.22 -1.82
CA ALA A 71 -5.25 11.47 -2.57
C ALA A 71 -6.57 11.82 -3.27
N VAL A 72 -7.25 10.83 -3.85
CA VAL A 72 -8.55 11.05 -4.48
C VAL A 72 -9.64 11.36 -3.45
N VAL A 73 -9.65 10.69 -2.30
CA VAL A 73 -10.61 10.98 -1.21
C VAL A 73 -10.41 12.41 -0.68
N ALA A 74 -9.17 12.83 -0.48
CA ALA A 74 -8.84 14.20 -0.06
C ALA A 74 -9.23 15.23 -1.12
N PHE A 75 -8.94 14.96 -2.39
CA PHE A 75 -9.31 15.84 -3.50
C PHE A 75 -10.82 16.05 -3.58
N VAL A 76 -11.59 14.96 -3.49
CA VAL A 76 -13.05 14.98 -3.50
C VAL A 76 -13.60 15.73 -2.28
N ASN A 77 -13.04 15.50 -1.09
CA ASN A 77 -13.45 16.20 0.12
C ASN A 77 -13.31 17.72 -0.01
N ASP A 78 -12.25 18.20 -0.66
CA ASP A 78 -11.98 19.63 -0.79
C ASP A 78 -12.69 20.31 -1.96
N HIS A 79 -13.00 19.57 -3.04
CA HIS A 79 -13.56 20.14 -4.27
C HIS A 79 -15.07 19.95 -4.43
N ASP A 80 -15.68 18.94 -3.80
CA ASP A 80 -17.12 18.69 -3.94
C ASP A 80 -17.95 19.41 -2.87
N ALA A 81 -18.94 20.19 -3.34
CA ALA A 81 -19.87 20.93 -2.48
C ALA A 81 -20.68 20.03 -1.53
N LYS A 82 -20.73 18.71 -1.80
CA LYS A 82 -21.37 17.70 -0.94
C LYS A 82 -20.68 17.55 0.42
N PHE A 83 -19.38 17.84 0.50
CA PHE A 83 -18.58 17.74 1.73
C PHE A 83 -18.31 19.11 2.38
N ALA A 84 -18.79 20.21 1.78
CA ALA A 84 -18.49 21.58 2.22
C ALA A 84 -19.06 21.96 3.60
N VAL A 85 -19.99 21.19 4.17
CA VAL A 85 -20.63 21.51 5.45
C VAL A 85 -20.16 20.56 6.55
N GLY A 86 -19.03 20.90 7.19
CA GLY A 86 -18.59 20.29 8.45
C GLY A 86 -18.08 18.85 8.36
N TRP A 87 -17.82 18.31 7.17
CA TRP A 87 -17.19 17.01 7.01
C TRP A 87 -15.71 17.08 7.35
N GLN A 88 -15.22 16.05 8.03
CA GLN A 88 -13.81 15.87 8.36
C GLN A 88 -13.40 14.49 7.87
N LEU A 89 -12.14 14.35 7.44
CA LEU A 89 -11.54 13.06 7.14
C LEU A 89 -11.69 12.15 8.36
N GLY A 90 -12.34 11.00 8.15
CA GLY A 90 -12.66 10.06 9.23
C GLY A 90 -11.42 9.33 9.75
N THR A 91 -11.61 8.56 10.83
CA THR A 91 -10.54 7.73 11.43
C THR A 91 -9.91 6.76 10.43
N SER A 92 -10.66 6.30 9.43
CA SER A 92 -10.17 5.43 8.35
C SER A 92 -9.04 6.07 7.53
N THR A 93 -9.11 7.37 7.31
CA THR A 93 -8.06 8.14 6.62
C THR A 93 -6.78 8.19 7.46
N ALA A 94 -6.90 8.39 8.77
CA ALA A 94 -5.75 8.35 9.67
C ALA A 94 -5.11 6.95 9.70
N LEU A 95 -5.92 5.89 9.79
CA LEU A 95 -5.45 4.50 9.78
C LEU A 95 -4.74 4.14 8.47
N CYS A 96 -5.31 4.52 7.33
CA CYS A 96 -4.67 4.31 6.02
C CYS A 96 -3.36 5.10 5.93
N THR A 97 -3.28 6.29 6.53
CA THR A 97 -2.03 7.07 6.56
C THR A 97 -0.93 6.36 7.34
N VAL A 98 -1.28 5.78 8.50
CA VAL A 98 -0.34 4.99 9.30
C VAL A 98 0.12 3.75 8.52
N SER A 99 -0.79 3.07 7.80
CA SER A 99 -0.47 1.88 7.00
C SER A 99 0.61 2.14 5.95
N TRP A 100 0.38 3.09 5.02
CA TRP A 100 1.38 3.35 3.97
C TRP A 100 2.71 3.88 4.51
N ILE A 101 2.71 4.58 5.64
CA ILE A 101 3.95 5.02 6.31
C ILE A 101 4.74 3.80 6.81
N VAL A 102 4.08 2.86 7.49
CA VAL A 102 4.72 1.62 7.96
C VAL A 102 5.27 0.83 6.77
N LEU A 103 4.47 0.63 5.71
CA LEU A 103 4.90 -0.04 4.48
C LEU A 103 6.10 0.65 3.80
N ALA A 104 6.11 1.98 3.78
CA ALA A 104 7.21 2.76 3.22
C ALA A 104 8.49 2.59 4.07
N LEU A 105 8.38 2.64 5.39
CA LEU A 105 9.50 2.42 6.30
C LEU A 105 10.05 0.99 6.17
N ASP A 106 9.19 -0.01 6.08
CA ASP A 106 9.59 -1.40 5.88
C ASP A 106 10.29 -1.61 4.54
N ALA A 107 9.78 -1.00 3.47
CA ALA A 107 10.44 -1.03 2.16
C ALA A 107 11.83 -0.40 2.21
N VAL A 108 11.96 0.78 2.83
CA VAL A 108 13.26 1.45 3.01
C VAL A 108 14.19 0.61 3.89
N GLY A 109 13.67 0.03 4.97
CA GLY A 109 14.42 -0.82 5.89
C GLY A 109 14.97 -2.07 5.21
N LEU A 110 14.16 -2.75 4.38
CA LEU A 110 14.58 -3.92 3.59
C LEU A 110 15.66 -3.56 2.58
N VAL A 111 15.48 -2.44 1.86
CA VAL A 111 16.46 -1.99 0.86
C VAL A 111 17.76 -1.56 1.54
N ALA A 112 17.67 -0.80 2.64
CA ALA A 112 18.84 -0.40 3.42
C ALA A 112 19.57 -1.62 3.97
N ALA A 113 18.85 -2.60 4.51
CA ALA A 113 19.42 -3.85 4.97
C ALA A 113 20.17 -4.60 3.86
N ALA A 114 19.59 -4.66 2.65
CA ALA A 114 20.22 -5.33 1.51
C ALA A 114 21.54 -4.67 1.05
N TYR A 115 21.70 -3.36 1.24
CA TYR A 115 22.92 -2.64 0.83
C TYR A 115 23.92 -2.43 1.97
N LEU A 116 23.48 -2.36 3.23
CA LEU A 116 24.33 -2.07 4.39
C LEU A 116 24.84 -3.34 5.08
N LEU A 117 24.09 -4.45 5.03
CA LEU A 117 24.58 -5.69 5.62
C LEU A 117 25.62 -6.31 4.69
N PRO A 118 26.80 -6.71 5.22
CA PRO A 118 27.77 -7.45 4.44
C PRO A 118 27.12 -8.75 3.92
N PRO A 119 27.40 -9.15 2.67
CA PRO A 119 26.97 -10.45 2.18
C PRO A 119 27.53 -11.51 3.12
N GLU A 120 26.67 -12.41 3.61
CA GLU A 120 27.10 -13.52 4.44
C GLU A 120 27.82 -14.56 3.56
N ASP A 121 28.91 -14.23 2.88
CA ASP A 121 29.58 -15.07 1.86
C ASP A 121 30.33 -16.30 2.43
N ASP A 122 30.20 -16.59 3.73
CA ASP A 122 31.07 -17.55 4.43
C ASP A 122 30.46 -18.97 4.59
N TYR A 123 29.41 -19.30 3.84
CA TYR A 123 28.82 -20.64 3.83
C TYR A 123 28.76 -21.22 2.41
N GLU A 124 29.63 -22.19 2.16
CA GLU A 124 29.60 -23.01 0.96
C GLU A 124 28.27 -23.79 0.88
N PRO A 125 27.59 -23.85 -0.28
CA PRO A 125 26.43 -24.69 -0.45
C PRO A 125 26.83 -26.15 -0.25
N ILE A 126 26.27 -26.79 0.78
CA ILE A 126 26.39 -28.23 1.01
C ILE A 126 25.64 -28.98 -0.12
N PRO A 127 26.31 -29.94 -0.80
CA PRO A 127 25.76 -30.69 -1.93
C PRO A 127 24.63 -31.65 -1.55
#